data_AF-A0A2V8HMS4-F1
#
_entry.id   AF-A0A2V8HMS4-F1
#
_cell.length_a   1.000
_cell.length_b   1.000
_cell.length_c   1.000
_cell.angle_alpha   90.00
_cell.angle_beta   90.00
_cell.angle_gamma   90.00
#
_symmetry.space_group_name_H-M   'P 1'
#
loop_
_entity.id
_entity.type
_entity.pdbx_description
1 polymer ?
#
loop_
_entity_poly.entity_id
_entity_poly.type
_entity_poly.pdbx_seq_one_letter_code
_entity_poly.pdbx_strand_id
1 'polypeptide(L)'
;MTTERDAAAHDPWTLKLTWSGGFFGQFPKSITVAASGHATVPASAGCLGADDRAAFDKLLAAARPEEWHACYGTNPCCDRFSYSLDLKQPRDSRAYHLSWYSGDDESMPPDLRQLVTALTALGSTKLPACPAVK
;
A
#
# COMPACT_ATOMS: atom_id res chain seq x y z
N MET A 1 24.94 4.10 -16.81
CA MET A 1 24.02 3.06 -16.31
C MET A 1 23.60 3.45 -14.89
N THR A 2 22.67 4.39 -14.71
CA THR A 2 22.24 4.84 -13.38
C THR A 2 21.00 5.73 -13.55
N THR A 3 19.84 5.15 -13.82
CA THR A 3 18.58 5.92 -13.85
C THR A 3 17.38 5.16 -13.29
N GLU A 4 17.45 3.84 -13.15
CA GLU A 4 16.32 3.04 -12.64
C GLU A 4 16.30 2.89 -11.11
N ARG A 5 17.45 3.11 -10.45
CA ARG A 5 17.57 2.98 -8.99
C ARG A 5 17.29 4.28 -8.22
N ASP A 6 17.25 5.41 -8.91
CA ASP A 6 17.03 6.74 -8.33
C ASP A 6 15.54 7.15 -8.33
N ALA A 7 14.76 6.65 -9.29
CA ALA A 7 13.33 6.95 -9.39
C ALA A 7 12.52 6.48 -8.16
N ALA A 8 12.88 5.34 -7.58
CA ALA A 8 12.25 4.84 -6.35
C ALA A 8 12.71 5.61 -5.09
N ALA A 9 13.83 6.32 -5.14
CA ALA A 9 14.34 7.11 -4.02
C ALA A 9 13.75 8.53 -3.97
N HIS A 10 13.26 9.03 -5.11
CA HIS A 10 12.68 10.38 -5.27
C HIS A 10 11.16 10.39 -5.42
N ASP A 11 10.52 9.28 -5.07
CA ASP A 11 9.10 9.12 -5.28
C ASP A 11 8.30 9.93 -4.24
N PRO A 12 7.38 10.83 -4.65
CA PRO A 12 6.68 11.71 -3.72
C PRO A 12 5.71 10.97 -2.80
N TRP A 13 5.54 9.67 -2.96
CA TRP A 13 5.07 8.78 -1.90
C TRP A 13 5.33 7.32 -2.27
N THR A 14 5.39 6.47 -1.26
CA THR A 14 5.42 5.02 -1.45
C THR A 14 4.51 4.37 -0.43
N LEU A 15 3.64 3.49 -0.92
CA LEU A 15 2.71 2.69 -0.14
C LEU A 15 3.15 1.23 -0.22
N LYS A 16 3.19 0.56 0.92
CA LYS A 16 3.39 -0.87 0.99
C LYS A 16 2.40 -1.49 1.96
N LEU A 17 1.44 -2.23 1.43
CA LEU A 17 0.53 -3.06 2.19
C LEU A 17 1.11 -4.46 2.28
N THR A 18 1.34 -4.96 3.48
CA THR A 18 1.78 -6.32 3.75
C THR A 18 0.70 -7.03 4.55
N TRP A 19 0.43 -8.29 4.26
CA TRP A 19 -0.45 -9.10 5.09
C TRP A 19 0.08 -10.52 5.26
N SER A 20 -0.16 -11.07 6.44
CA SER A 20 0.29 -12.40 6.85
C SER A 20 -0.83 -13.08 7.65
N GLY A 21 -1.22 -14.29 7.26
CA GLY A 21 -2.23 -15.05 7.99
C GLY A 21 -2.89 -16.12 7.12
N GLY A 22 -3.59 -17.04 7.78
CA GLY A 22 -4.22 -18.21 7.17
C GLY A 22 -3.48 -19.50 7.47
N PHE A 23 -4.23 -20.52 7.90
CA PHE A 23 -3.82 -21.89 8.24
C PHE A 23 -3.10 -22.67 7.09
N PHE A 24 -2.79 -22.00 5.96
CA PHE A 24 -2.25 -22.58 4.73
C PHE A 24 -0.88 -22.03 4.29
N GLY A 25 -0.15 -21.32 5.15
CA GLY A 25 1.30 -21.13 4.97
C GLY A 25 1.74 -20.41 3.68
N GLN A 26 0.86 -19.64 3.04
CA GLN A 26 1.27 -18.80 1.92
C GLN A 26 1.95 -17.55 2.48
N PHE A 27 3.27 -17.53 2.35
CA PHE A 27 4.24 -16.45 2.62
C PHE A 27 3.65 -15.03 2.58
N PRO A 28 4.20 -14.09 3.37
CA PRO A 28 3.74 -12.70 3.42
C PRO A 28 3.55 -12.15 2.01
N LYS A 29 2.32 -11.79 1.69
CA LYS A 29 1.97 -11.14 0.44
C LYS A 29 2.10 -9.65 0.68
N SER A 30 2.73 -8.95 -0.26
CA SER A 30 2.83 -7.49 -0.18
C SER A 30 2.48 -6.86 -1.51
N ILE A 31 1.82 -5.71 -1.42
CA ILE A 31 1.51 -4.82 -2.52
C ILE A 31 2.29 -3.54 -2.27
N THR A 32 3.13 -3.17 -3.22
CA THR A 32 3.88 -1.91 -3.18
C THR A 32 3.41 -1.04 -4.32
N VAL A 33 3.15 0.23 -4.05
CA VAL A 33 2.78 1.24 -5.04
C VAL A 33 3.61 2.49 -4.78
N ALA A 34 4.23 3.01 -5.83
CA ALA A 34 4.98 4.25 -5.79
C ALA A 34 4.26 5.32 -6.63
N ALA A 35 4.42 6.59 -6.30
CA ALA A 35 3.84 7.70 -7.05
C ALA A 35 4.39 7.88 -8.47
N SER A 36 5.55 7.29 -8.81
CA SER A 36 5.99 7.10 -10.20
C SER A 36 4.99 6.27 -11.02
N GLY A 37 4.08 5.57 -10.36
CA GLY A 37 3.14 4.62 -10.95
C GLY A 37 3.67 3.20 -10.92
N HIS A 38 4.90 2.95 -10.46
CA HIS A 38 5.40 1.59 -10.32
C HIS A 38 4.64 0.85 -9.23
N ALA A 39 4.10 -0.33 -9.55
CA ALA A 39 3.38 -1.16 -8.62
C ALA A 39 3.86 -2.61 -8.69
N THR A 40 3.99 -3.23 -7.53
CA THR A 40 4.34 -4.62 -7.36
C THR A 40 3.23 -5.28 -6.56
N VAL A 41 2.48 -6.18 -7.19
CA VAL A 41 1.46 -6.99 -6.53
C VAL A 41 1.89 -8.45 -6.54
N PRO A 42 1.35 -9.32 -5.67
CA PRO A 42 1.78 -10.71 -5.63
C PRO A 42 1.55 -11.50 -6.93
N ALA A 43 0.59 -11.06 -7.74
CA ALA A 43 0.27 -11.67 -9.03
C ALA A 43 1.18 -11.20 -10.18
N SER A 44 1.75 -9.99 -10.09
CA SER A 44 2.52 -9.36 -11.16
C SER A 44 3.23 -8.08 -10.68
N ALA A 45 4.34 -7.71 -11.31
CA ALA A 45 4.93 -6.38 -11.17
C ALA A 45 4.72 -5.60 -12.48
N GLY A 46 4.51 -4.29 -12.38
CA GLY A 46 4.26 -3.43 -13.53
C GLY A 46 4.04 -1.98 -13.13
N CYS A 47 3.31 -1.25 -13.96
CA CYS A 47 2.91 0.11 -13.67
C CYS A 47 1.38 0.22 -13.56
N LEU A 48 0.91 1.10 -12.70
CA LEU A 48 -0.48 1.51 -12.63
C LEU A 48 -0.90 2.21 -13.93
N GLY A 49 -2.16 2.02 -14.30
CA GLY A 49 -2.80 2.88 -15.29
C GLY A 49 -2.84 4.33 -14.80
N ALA A 50 -3.00 5.27 -15.74
CA ALA A 50 -3.12 6.69 -15.40
C ALA A 50 -4.29 6.96 -14.45
N ASP A 51 -5.43 6.27 -14.65
CA ASP A 51 -6.61 6.36 -13.80
C ASP A 51 -6.36 5.84 -12.38
N ASP A 52 -5.73 4.67 -12.24
CA ASP A 52 -5.39 4.09 -10.93
C ASP A 52 -4.42 5.02 -10.19
N ARG A 53 -3.38 5.51 -10.87
CA ARG A 53 -2.42 6.45 -10.30
C ARG A 53 -3.12 7.72 -9.80
N ALA A 54 -3.97 8.32 -10.63
CA ALA A 54 -4.72 9.52 -10.25
C ALA A 54 -5.67 9.26 -9.05
N ALA A 55 -6.24 8.05 -8.95
CA ALA A 55 -7.03 7.64 -7.80
C ALA A 55 -6.19 7.58 -6.52
N PHE A 56 -4.98 6.99 -6.56
CA PHE A 56 -4.09 6.97 -5.40
C PHE A 56 -3.62 8.37 -4.99
N ASP A 57 -3.25 9.23 -5.94
CA ASP A 57 -2.90 10.62 -5.65
C ASP A 57 -4.05 11.36 -4.95
N LYS A 58 -5.29 11.16 -5.42
CA LYS A 58 -6.48 11.75 -4.78
C LYS A 58 -6.72 11.21 -3.37
N LEU A 59 -6.59 9.90 -3.17
CA LEU A 59 -6.74 9.26 -1.86
C LEU A 59 -5.69 9.79 -0.88
N LEU A 60 -4.43 9.90 -1.32
CA LEU A 60 -3.34 10.39 -0.48
C LEU A 60 -3.41 11.90 -0.22
N ALA A 61 -3.95 12.68 -1.15
CA ALA A 61 -4.20 14.10 -0.93
C ALA A 61 -5.33 14.34 0.10
N ALA A 62 -6.29 13.42 0.19
CA ALA A 62 -7.37 13.45 1.18
C ALA A 62 -7.01 12.73 2.49
N ALA A 63 -5.97 11.90 2.48
CA ALA A 63 -5.52 11.16 3.64
C ALA A 63 -4.98 12.08 4.73
N ARG A 64 -5.29 11.74 5.98
CA ARG A 64 -4.77 12.44 7.17
C ARG A 64 -3.96 11.46 8.02
N PRO A 65 -2.75 11.11 7.59
CA PRO A 65 -1.93 10.14 8.30
C PRO A 65 -1.56 10.55 9.73
N GLU A 66 -1.66 11.84 10.05
CA GLU A 66 -1.53 12.37 11.41
C GLU A 66 -2.67 11.93 12.36
N GLU A 67 -3.84 11.58 11.83
CA GLU A 67 -4.97 11.06 12.62
C GLU A 67 -4.90 9.53 12.75
N TRP A 68 -3.93 8.88 12.10
CA TRP A 68 -3.84 7.42 12.11
C TRP A 68 -3.19 6.88 13.38
N HIS A 69 -3.74 5.77 13.88
CA HIS A 69 -3.15 4.99 14.95
C HIS A 69 -2.18 3.93 14.43
N ALA A 70 -1.12 3.64 15.19
CA ALA A 70 -0.16 2.60 14.84
C ALA A 70 -0.75 1.18 14.91
N CYS A 71 -1.83 1.00 15.68
CA CYS A 71 -2.54 -0.27 15.80
C CYS A 71 -4.04 -0.03 15.82
N TYR A 72 -4.79 -0.73 14.97
CA TYR A 72 -6.24 -0.78 14.99
C TYR A 72 -6.69 -2.20 15.31
N GLY A 73 -7.47 -2.34 16.39
CA GLY A 73 -7.94 -3.62 16.90
C GLY A 73 -7.56 -3.84 18.36
N THR A 74 -8.34 -4.66 19.05
CA THR A 74 -8.26 -4.77 20.53
C THR A 74 -7.69 -6.11 20.99
N ASN A 75 -7.52 -7.11 20.11
CA ASN A 75 -7.13 -8.45 20.53
C ASN A 75 -6.36 -9.23 19.45
N PRO A 76 -5.08 -9.57 19.66
CA PRO A 76 -4.31 -10.41 18.73
C PRO A 76 -4.74 -11.87 18.90
N CYS A 77 -5.85 -12.28 18.26
CA CYS A 77 -6.18 -13.70 18.16
C CYS A 77 -5.24 -14.39 17.17
N CYS A 78 -4.74 -15.57 17.54
CA CYS A 78 -3.70 -16.34 16.85
C CYS A 78 -4.09 -16.86 15.44
N ASP A 79 -5.35 -16.69 15.04
CA ASP A 79 -5.93 -17.14 13.76
C ASP A 79 -6.26 -16.00 12.79
N ARG A 80 -6.05 -14.74 13.18
CA ARG A 80 -6.38 -13.58 12.33
C ARG A 80 -5.27 -13.23 11.35
N PHE A 81 -5.68 -12.71 10.19
CA PHE A 81 -4.74 -12.11 9.25
C PHE A 81 -4.23 -10.81 9.85
N SER A 82 -2.93 -10.68 10.03
CA SER A 82 -2.29 -9.40 10.31
C SER A 82 -2.07 -8.66 9.01
N TYR A 83 -2.38 -7.37 9.04
CA TYR A 83 -2.12 -6.44 7.97
C TYR A 83 -1.21 -5.35 8.52
N SER A 84 -0.30 -4.87 7.69
CA SER A 84 0.48 -3.67 7.97
C SER A 84 0.56 -2.79 6.73
N LEU A 85 0.43 -1.48 6.93
CA LEU A 85 0.61 -0.48 5.88
C LEU A 85 1.78 0.41 6.25
N ASP A 86 2.76 0.46 5.36
CA ASP A 86 3.86 1.42 5.38
C ASP A 86 3.57 2.51 4.35
N LEU A 87 3.40 3.75 4.81
CA LEU A 87 3.31 4.94 3.96
C LEU A 87 4.54 5.81 4.18
N LYS A 88 5.31 6.06 3.13
CA LYS A 88 6.41 7.03 3.11
C LYS A 88 6.01 8.22 2.27
N GLN A 89 6.06 9.43 2.84
CA GLN A 89 5.80 10.69 2.11
C GLN A 89 6.94 11.69 2.34
N PRO A 90 7.33 12.50 1.34
CA PRO A 90 8.36 13.52 1.45
C PRO A 90 7.88 14.72 2.28
N ARG A 91 6.56 14.94 2.37
CA ARG A 91 5.97 16.08 3.11
C ARG A 91 6.42 16.11 4.56
N ASP A 92 6.59 14.93 5.17
CA ASP A 92 6.97 14.80 6.58
C ASP A 92 8.27 14.00 6.78
N SER A 93 8.84 13.39 5.72
CA SER A 93 9.92 12.40 5.82
C SER A 93 9.63 11.25 6.82
N ARG A 94 8.38 11.11 7.25
CA ARG A 94 7.91 10.10 8.20
C ARG A 94 7.42 8.88 7.44
N ALA A 95 7.84 7.71 7.92
CA ALA A 95 7.24 6.45 7.56
C ALA A 95 6.11 6.18 8.57
N TYR A 96 4.86 6.17 8.09
CA TYR A 96 3.72 5.75 8.88
C TYR A 96 3.61 4.25 8.76
N HIS A 97 3.86 3.54 9.86
CA HIS A 97 3.66 2.11 9.97
C HIS A 97 2.44 1.88 10.85
N LEU A 98 1.41 1.27 10.29
CA LEU A 98 0.21 0.91 11.03
C LEU A 98 -0.14 -0.55 10.79
N SER A 99 -0.77 -1.16 11.78
CA SER A 99 -1.08 -2.59 11.80
C SER A 99 -2.49 -2.85 12.30
N TRP A 100 -3.12 -3.89 11.77
CA TRP A 100 -4.45 -4.31 12.19
C TRP A 100 -4.68 -5.79 11.90
N TYR A 101 -5.80 -6.31 12.38
CA TYR A 101 -6.22 -7.67 12.11
C TYR A 101 -7.50 -7.71 11.27
N SER A 102 -7.72 -8.80 10.54
CA SER A 102 -8.96 -9.01 9.78
C SER A 102 -10.21 -8.82 10.65
N GLY A 103 -11.13 -7.97 10.21
CA GLY A 103 -12.37 -7.64 10.92
C GLY A 103 -12.29 -6.40 11.81
N ASP A 104 -11.12 -5.79 11.97
CA ASP A 104 -10.95 -4.51 12.67
C ASP A 104 -10.96 -3.30 11.70
N ASP A 105 -11.25 -3.55 10.41
CA ASP A 105 -11.26 -2.55 9.33
C ASP A 105 -12.24 -1.40 9.63
N GLU A 106 -13.37 -1.71 10.28
CA GLU A 106 -14.40 -0.72 10.65
C GLU A 106 -13.92 0.31 11.67
N SER A 107 -12.88 -0.01 12.45
CA SER A 107 -12.29 0.91 13.43
C SER A 107 -11.38 1.96 12.79
N MET A 108 -11.04 1.81 11.51
CA MET A 108 -10.18 2.75 10.79
C MET A 108 -10.95 3.96 10.29
N PRO A 109 -10.28 5.13 10.25
CA PRO A 109 -10.86 6.31 9.62
C PRO A 109 -11.13 6.05 8.13
N PRO A 110 -12.14 6.74 7.56
CA PRO A 110 -12.65 6.44 6.22
C PRO A 110 -11.60 6.62 5.12
N ASP A 111 -10.67 7.54 5.27
CA ASP A 111 -9.56 7.77 4.32
C ASP A 111 -8.62 6.56 4.28
N LEU A 112 -8.22 6.03 5.43
CA LEU A 112 -7.39 4.83 5.52
C LEU A 112 -8.12 3.61 4.93
N ARG A 113 -9.41 3.44 5.23
CA ARG A 113 -10.22 2.35 4.65
C ARG A 113 -10.27 2.41 3.13
N GLN A 114 -10.47 3.59 2.56
CA GLN A 114 -10.50 3.77 1.10
C GLN A 114 -9.14 3.43 0.48
N LEU A 115 -8.04 3.83 1.13
CA LEU A 115 -6.68 3.54 0.69
C LEU A 115 -6.38 2.03 0.70
N VAL A 116 -6.72 1.35 1.80
CA VAL A 116 -6.55 -0.12 1.93
C VAL A 116 -7.41 -0.86 0.91
N THR A 117 -8.63 -0.40 0.67
CA THR A 117 -9.54 -0.98 -0.33
C THR A 117 -8.94 -0.87 -1.74
N ALA A 118 -8.42 0.31 -2.10
CA ALA A 118 -7.77 0.53 -3.39
C ALA A 118 -6.53 -0.34 -3.56
N LEU A 119 -5.68 -0.45 -2.53
CA LEU A 119 -4.51 -1.33 -2.55
C LEU A 119 -4.90 -2.80 -2.72
N THR A 120 -5.91 -3.26 -1.98
CA THR A 120 -6.37 -4.66 -2.04
C THR A 120 -6.92 -5.02 -3.42
N ALA A 121 -7.65 -4.10 -4.07
CA ALA A 121 -8.16 -4.28 -5.43
C ALA A 121 -7.03 -4.46 -6.47
N LEU A 122 -5.88 -3.79 -6.28
CA LEU A 122 -4.70 -4.01 -7.12
C LEU A 122 -4.11 -5.41 -6.96
N GLY A 123 -4.20 -5.99 -5.75
CA GLY A 123 -3.64 -7.32 -5.45
C GLY A 123 -4.13 -8.43 -6.37
N SER A 124 -5.34 -8.29 -6.91
CA SER A 124 -5.96 -9.22 -7.85
C SER A 124 -5.87 -8.77 -9.32
N THR A 125 -5.34 -7.57 -9.57
CA THR A 125 -5.27 -6.97 -10.90
C THR A 125 -3.94 -7.29 -11.57
N LYS A 126 -3.98 -7.69 -12.84
CA LYS A 126 -2.77 -7.87 -13.64
C LYS A 126 -2.26 -6.50 -14.10
N LEU A 127 -1.10 -6.11 -13.60
CA LEU A 127 -0.50 -4.82 -13.94
C LEU A 127 0.06 -4.84 -15.37
N PRO A 128 -0.16 -3.77 -16.16
CA PRO A 128 0.50 -3.62 -17.45
C PRO A 128 2.01 -3.36 -17.28
N ALA A 129 2.79 -3.67 -18.31
CA ALA A 129 4.21 -3.35 -18.34
C ALA A 129 4.41 -1.83 -18.29
N CYS A 130 5.42 -1.38 -17.55
CA CYS A 130 5.78 0.03 -17.50
C CYS A 130 6.18 0.52 -18.90
N PRO A 131 5.68 1.69 -19.35
CA PRO A 131 6.13 2.26 -20.60
C PRO A 131 7.64 2.52 -20.53
N ALA A 132 8.37 2.10 -21.55
CA ALA A 132 9.79 2.40 -21.66
C ALA A 132 9.95 3.93 -21.72
N VAL A 133 10.60 4.50 -20.71
CA VAL A 133 10.97 5.91 -20.71
C VAL A 133 11.89 6.13 -21.91
N LYS A 134 11.42 6.91 -22.89
CA LYS A 134 12.18 7.30 -24.08
C LYS A 134 13.08 8.50 -23.80
#